data_AF-A0A8J3RJC8-F1
#
_entry.id   AF-A0A8J3RJC8-F1
#
_cell.length_a   1.000
_cell.length_b   1.000
_cell.length_c   1.000
_cell.angle_alpha   90.00
_cell.angle_beta   90.00
_cell.angle_gamma   90.00
#
_symmetry.space_group_name_H-M   'P 1'
#
loop_
_entity.id
_entity.type
_entity.pdbx_description
1 polymer ?
#
loop_
_entity_poly.entity_id
_entity_poly.type
_entity_poly.pdbx_seq_one_letter_code
_entity_poly.pdbx_strand_id
1 'polypeptide(L)'
;MGGPHELVHVTTRANGAEEWACGICPRRILLRWPPSFERLVLVEGDESVQHFGAKGPITMLGVDVAQEPGEDDREWLNANGIAWPA
;
A
#
# COMPACT_ATOMS: atom_id res chain seq x y z
N MET A 1 1.89 14.62 -19.99
CA MET A 1 2.69 14.40 -18.77
C MET A 1 1.74 14.54 -17.60
N GLY A 2 1.27 13.43 -17.05
CA GLY A 2 0.51 13.45 -15.80
C GLY A 2 1.48 13.68 -14.64
N GLY A 3 1.16 14.64 -13.77
CA GLY A 3 1.94 14.83 -12.54
C GLY A 3 1.80 13.64 -11.59
N PRO A 4 2.60 13.59 -10.51
CA PRO A 4 2.48 12.53 -9.53
C PRO A 4 1.10 12.56 -8.86
N HIS A 5 0.62 11.38 -8.48
CA HIS A 5 -0.66 11.20 -7.81
C HIS A 5 -0.47 11.09 -6.30
N GLU A 6 -1.28 11.82 -5.55
CA GLU A 6 -1.32 11.69 -4.10
C GLU A 6 -2.21 10.51 -3.69
N LEU A 7 -1.72 9.73 -2.74
CA LEU A 7 -2.44 8.72 -1.97
C LEU A 7 -2.88 9.36 -0.66
N VAL A 8 -4.17 9.30 -0.38
CA VAL A 8 -4.77 9.80 0.86
C VAL A 8 -5.17 8.64 1.76
N HIS A 9 -4.98 8.81 3.06
CA HIS A 9 -5.41 7.83 4.06
C HIS A 9 -6.94 7.75 4.07
N VAL A 10 -7.48 6.54 3.88
CA VAL A 10 -8.92 6.27 3.85
C VAL A 10 -9.38 5.75 5.20
N THR A 11 -8.72 4.73 5.71
CA THR A 11 -9.12 4.08 6.97
C THR A 11 -7.99 3.28 7.58
N THR A 12 -8.06 3.04 8.89
CA THR A 12 -7.16 2.14 9.61
C THR A 12 -7.93 0.86 9.97
N ARG A 13 -7.35 -0.29 9.62
CA ARG A 13 -7.90 -1.62 9.94
C ARG A 13 -7.60 -2.01 11.39
N ALA A 14 -8.31 -3.01 11.88
CA ALA A 14 -8.22 -3.48 13.27
C ALA A 14 -6.82 -3.98 13.67
N ASN A 15 -6.00 -4.40 12.71
CA ASN A 15 -4.60 -4.82 12.93
C ASN A 15 -3.58 -3.68 12.81
N GLY A 16 -4.03 -2.43 12.72
CA GLY A 16 -3.18 -1.24 12.59
C GLY A 16 -2.67 -0.97 11.18
N ALA A 17 -3.04 -1.79 10.18
CA ALA A 17 -2.74 -1.51 8.78
C ALA A 17 -3.64 -0.38 8.26
N GLU A 18 -3.07 0.55 7.53
CA GLU A 18 -3.74 1.69 6.96
C GLU A 18 -4.03 1.48 5.48
N GLU A 19 -5.26 1.76 5.07
CA GLU A 19 -5.68 1.76 3.68
C GLU A 19 -5.53 3.17 3.11
N TRP A 20 -4.86 3.26 1.97
CA TRP A 20 -4.60 4.51 1.26
C TRP A 20 -5.10 4.38 -0.17
N ALA A 21 -5.74 5.42 -0.70
CA ALA A 21 -6.30 5.42 -2.04
C ALA A 21 -5.88 6.66 -2.81
N CYS A 22 -5.71 6.51 -4.12
CA CYS A 22 -5.51 7.63 -5.02
C CYS A 22 -6.86 8.31 -5.30
N GLY A 23 -6.87 9.65 -5.28
CA GLY A 23 -8.05 10.43 -5.67
C GLY A 23 -8.25 10.57 -7.18
N ILE A 24 -7.28 10.12 -8.00
CA ILE A 24 -7.23 10.38 -9.44
C ILE A 24 -7.41 9.09 -10.25
N CYS A 25 -6.80 7.98 -9.82
CA CYS A 25 -6.92 6.67 -10.46
C CYS A 25 -7.38 5.64 -9.41
N PRO A 26 -7.77 4.41 -9.80
CA PRO A 26 -8.34 3.45 -8.85
C PRO A 26 -7.29 2.82 -7.91
N ARG A 27 -6.03 3.30 -7.91
CA ARG A 27 -4.94 2.72 -7.11
C ARG A 27 -5.28 2.75 -5.63
N ARG A 28 -5.10 1.62 -4.97
CA ARG A 28 -5.35 1.44 -3.53
C ARG A 28 -4.29 0.53 -2.93
N ILE A 29 -3.77 0.90 -1.77
CA ILE A 29 -2.74 0.16 -1.06
C ILE A 29 -3.07 0.01 0.42
N LEU A 30 -2.54 -1.05 1.04
CA LEU A 30 -2.44 -1.20 2.49
C LEU A 30 -1.01 -0.98 2.93
N LEU A 31 -0.86 -0.37 4.09
CA LEU A 31 0.43 -0.02 4.68
C LEU A 31 0.44 -0.30 6.17
N ARG A 32 1.49 -0.98 6.63
CA ARG A 32 1.89 -1.00 8.03
C ARG A 32 3.12 -0.10 8.16
N TRP A 33 3.07 0.87 9.06
CA TRP A 33 4.20 1.77 9.31
C TRP A 33 5.28 1.10 10.18
N PRO A 34 6.51 1.65 10.24
CA PRO A 34 7.56 1.15 11.12
C PRO A 34 7.10 0.94 12.57
N PRO A 35 7.69 -0.04 13.30
CA PRO A 35 8.95 -0.73 13.00
C PRO A 35 8.84 -1.86 11.97
N SER A 36 7.64 -2.37 11.71
CA SER A 36 7.43 -3.47 10.76
C SER A 36 6.78 -2.94 9.50
N PHE A 37 7.55 -2.19 8.71
CA PHE A 37 7.06 -1.58 7.47
C PHE A 37 6.64 -2.66 6.47
N GLU A 38 5.36 -2.70 6.16
CA GLU A 38 4.79 -3.59 5.14
C GLU A 38 3.90 -2.78 4.22
N ARG A 39 3.83 -3.23 2.97
CA ARG A 39 2.96 -2.61 1.99
C ARG A 39 2.41 -3.64 1.03
N LEU A 40 1.12 -3.54 0.76
CA LEU A 40 0.45 -4.34 -0.23
C LEU A 40 -0.36 -3.46 -1.19
N VAL A 41 -0.24 -3.71 -2.48
CA VAL A 41 -1.11 -3.08 -3.49
C VAL A 41 -2.40 -3.89 -3.59
N LEU A 42 -3.53 -3.27 -3.25
CA LEU A 42 -4.86 -3.89 -3.38
C LEU A 42 -5.43 -3.72 -4.79
N VAL A 43 -5.19 -2.56 -5.39
CA VAL A 43 -5.59 -2.22 -6.76
C VAL A 43 -4.44 -1.43 -7.37
N GLU A 44 -3.95 -1.86 -8.53
CA GLU A 44 -2.76 -1.26 -9.16
C GLU A 44 -3.02 0.16 -9.68
N GLY A 45 -4.19 0.44 -10.23
CA GLY A 45 -4.48 1.73 -10.85
C GLY A 45 -3.55 2.05 -12.02
N ASP A 46 -3.09 3.30 -12.12
CA ASP A 46 -2.19 3.73 -13.19
C ASP A 46 -0.72 3.54 -12.78
N GLU A 47 -0.09 2.48 -13.27
CA GLU A 47 1.32 2.16 -13.00
C GLU A 47 2.31 3.12 -13.68
N SER A 48 1.86 3.86 -14.70
CA SER A 48 2.71 4.82 -15.42
C SER A 48 2.89 6.14 -14.65
N VAL A 49 2.17 6.33 -13.55
CA VAL A 49 2.23 7.54 -12.70
C VAL A 49 2.85 7.22 -11.35
N GLN A 50 3.78 8.08 -10.91
CA GLN A 50 4.34 7.99 -9.57
C GLN A 50 3.28 8.36 -8.52
N HIS A 51 3.04 7.44 -7.60
CA HIS A 51 2.17 7.65 -6.45
C HIS A 51 2.97 7.99 -5.20
N PHE A 52 2.50 8.95 -4.41
CA PHE A 52 3.12 9.33 -3.14
C PHE A 52 2.07 9.48 -2.04
N GLY A 53 2.42 9.18 -0.79
CA GLY A 53 1.57 9.42 0.37
C GLY A 53 2.42 9.85 1.56
N ALA A 54 1.93 10.77 2.40
CA ALA A 54 2.68 11.28 3.53
C ALA A 54 1.89 11.14 4.84
N LYS A 55 2.57 10.72 5.91
CA LYS A 55 2.04 10.70 7.27
C LYS A 55 3.03 11.35 8.23
N GLY A 56 2.74 12.58 8.63
CA GLY A 56 3.64 13.36 9.49
C GLY A 56 5.01 13.58 8.83
N PRO A 57 6.14 13.28 9.49
CA PRO A 57 7.47 13.45 8.90
C PRO A 57 7.86 12.33 7.92
N ILE A 58 7.02 11.30 7.72
CA ILE A 58 7.34 10.13 6.89
C ILE A 58 6.62 10.24 5.55
N THR A 59 7.40 10.17 4.47
CA THR A 59 6.88 10.19 3.09
C THR A 59 7.13 8.85 2.42
N MET A 60 6.10 8.33 1.75
CA MET A 60 6.18 7.19 0.84
C MET A 60 6.26 7.72 -0.58
N LEU A 61 7.34 7.42 -1.27
CA LEU A 61 7.59 7.83 -2.64
C LEU A 61 7.74 6.57 -3.50
N GLY A 62 6.94 6.46 -4.57
CA GLY A 62 7.21 5.65 -5.76
C GLY A 62 8.03 4.38 -5.56
N VAL A 63 7.49 3.37 -4.89
CA VAL A 63 8.11 2.03 -4.87
C VAL A 63 7.28 1.12 -5.77
N ASP A 64 7.74 0.91 -6.99
CA ASP A 64 7.33 -0.22 -7.81
C ASP A 64 8.12 -1.43 -7.33
N VAL A 65 7.57 -2.11 -6.31
CA VAL A 65 8.10 -3.39 -5.85
C VAL A 65 6.87 -4.18 -5.48
N ALA A 66 6.47 -5.08 -6.37
CA ALA A 66 5.83 -6.32 -5.97
C ALA A 66 6.84 -7.02 -5.06
N GLN A 67 6.81 -6.68 -3.78
CA GLN A 67 7.62 -7.39 -2.80
C GLN A 67 6.90 -8.71 -2.63
N GLU A 68 7.48 -9.77 -3.19
CA GLU A 68 7.01 -11.12 -2.91
C GLU A 68 7.06 -11.27 -1.39
N PRO A 69 5.90 -11.48 -0.73
CA PRO A 69 5.85 -11.59 0.72
C PRO A 69 6.79 -12.70 1.16
N GLY A 70 7.67 -12.43 2.13
CA GLY A 70 8.47 -13.48 2.76
C GLY A 70 7.57 -14.50 3.46
N GLU A 71 8.13 -15.63 3.89
CA GLU A 71 7.36 -16.67 4.59
C GLU A 71 6.64 -16.14 5.86
N ASP A 72 7.17 -15.11 6.51
CA ASP A 72 6.56 -14.41 7.67
C ASP A 72 5.32 -13.56 7.28
N ASP A 73 5.31 -13.01 6.06
CA ASP A 73 4.22 -12.17 5.54
C ASP A 73 2.97 -13.00 5.19
N ARG A 74 3.10 -14.30 4.92
CA ARG A 74 2.00 -15.19 4.52
C ARG A 74 0.93 -15.30 5.61
N GLU A 75 1.35 -15.36 6.88
CA GLU A 75 0.44 -15.43 8.02
C GLU A 75 -0.33 -14.11 8.20
N TRP A 76 0.35 -12.96 8.02
CA TRP A 76 -0.30 -11.66 8.07
C TRP A 76 -1.30 -11.48 6.91
N LEU A 77 -0.94 -11.88 5.69
CA LEU A 77 -1.82 -11.83 4.52
C LEU A 77 -3.09 -12.67 4.75
N ASN A 78 -2.93 -13.88 5.28
CA ASN A 78 -4.05 -14.76 5.61
C ASN A 78 -4.95 -14.14 6.70
N ALA A 79 -4.36 -13.58 7.76
CA ALA A 79 -5.09 -12.90 8.83
C ALA A 79 -5.89 -11.68 8.34
N ASN A 80 -5.52 -11.10 7.20
CA ASN A 80 -6.22 -10.00 6.55
C ASN A 80 -7.23 -10.44 5.49
N GLY A 81 -7.45 -11.75 5.32
CA GLY A 81 -8.36 -12.30 4.32
C GLY A 81 -7.89 -12.11 2.88
N ILE A 82 -6.60 -11.86 2.68
CA ILE A 82 -6.00 -11.70 1.35
C ILE A 82 -5.46 -13.05 0.91
N ALA A 83 -6.16 -13.68 -0.04
CA ALA A 83 -5.71 -14.92 -0.65
C ALA A 83 -4.58 -14.62 -1.66
N TRP A 84 -3.37 -15.04 -1.33
CA TRP A 84 -2.24 -15.03 -2.27
C TRP A 84 -2.19 -16.37 -3.02
N PRO A 85 -2.14 -16.39 -4.37
CA PRO A 85 -2.01 -17.63 -5.12
C PRO A 85 -0.73 -18.38 -4.72
N ALA A 86 -0.79 -19.70 -4.77
CA ALA A 86 0.34 -20.58 -4.49
C ALA A 86 1.37 -20.55 -5.61
#